data_AF-A0A969Q9V9-F1
#
_entry.id   AF-A0A969Q9V9-F1
#
_cell.length_a   1.000
_cell.length_b   1.000
_cell.length_c   1.000
_cell.angle_alpha   90.00
_cell.angle_beta   90.00
_cell.angle_gamma   90.00
#
_symmetry.space_group_name_H-M   'P 1'
#
loop_
_entity.id
_entity.type
_entity.pdbx_description
1 polymer ?
#
loop_
_entity_poly.entity_id
_entity_poly.type
_entity_poly.pdbx_seq_one_letter_code
_entity_poly.pdbx_strand_id
1 'polypeptide(L)'
;MFIKFQLRSILRPVLIFLFVMSFYQVLVSGGVLPASDGISLIQNNIVKAQRYVYQDNSALKMVVVGSSLSANLNVKDIGEGVKSIALGGGASQTGLEIVRINRSKPPIVLVEINDTIARKVDLDLVNSLYNPVFYWLRLYLPMMREEYRPVSVFVDALKNRSKSDIKLSREELDKREARNLTPELSKKGIQMAVDVESKPLSAKDVESITKEAEFIKNQIAEIQKNSGTKVVLFDIPQESVVDAQIRRKQVRELVKQLFDSQSFEWLPPRPPREWRTNDGIHLIRSDARDFAEFLRDKLLG
;
A
#
# COMPACT_ATOMS: atom_id res chain seq x y z
N MET A 1 35.69 47.10 -2.40
CA MET A 1 36.09 45.96 -3.25
C MET A 1 35.67 44.60 -2.67
N PHE A 2 35.75 44.41 -1.35
CA PHE A 2 35.35 43.17 -0.65
C PHE A 2 33.89 42.72 -0.85
N ILE A 3 32.91 43.64 -0.81
CA ILE A 3 31.48 43.31 -0.95
C ILE A 3 31.16 42.73 -2.34
N LYS A 4 31.77 43.27 -3.41
CA LYS A 4 31.57 42.75 -4.78
C LYS A 4 32.16 41.35 -4.98
N PHE A 5 33.24 41.02 -4.25
CA PHE A 5 33.85 39.70 -4.33
C PHE A 5 33.01 38.64 -3.60
N GLN A 6 32.53 38.94 -2.39
CA GLN A 6 31.65 38.03 -1.65
C GLN A 6 30.31 37.78 -2.36
N LEU A 7 29.74 38.82 -2.99
CA LEU A 7 28.49 38.68 -3.73
C LEU A 7 28.63 37.73 -4.94
N ARG A 8 29.76 37.78 -5.66
CA ARG A 8 30.04 36.86 -6.79
C ARG A 8 30.21 35.41 -6.33
N SER A 9 30.87 35.20 -5.19
CA SER A 9 31.11 33.87 -4.63
C SER A 9 29.84 33.20 -4.10
N ILE A 10 28.83 33.97 -3.70
CA ILE A 10 27.52 33.46 -3.27
C ILE A 10 26.56 33.30 -4.47
N LEU A 11 26.53 34.30 -5.37
CA LEU A 11 25.59 34.30 -6.48
C LEU A 11 25.86 33.15 -7.45
N ARG A 12 27.13 32.80 -7.71
CA ARG A 12 27.47 31.73 -8.65
C ARG A 12 26.95 30.35 -8.20
N PRO A 13 27.19 29.87 -6.96
CA PRO A 13 26.57 28.63 -6.46
C PRO A 13 25.05 28.65 -6.48
N VAL A 14 24.41 29.78 -6.13
CA VAL A 14 22.95 29.90 -6.16
C VAL A 14 22.41 29.75 -7.57
N LEU A 15 23.01 30.42 -8.56
CA LEU A 15 22.62 30.30 -9.96
C LEU A 15 22.83 28.87 -10.50
N ILE A 16 23.95 28.23 -10.13
CA ILE A 16 24.20 26.83 -10.49
C ILE A 16 23.15 25.92 -9.87
N PHE A 17 22.83 26.09 -8.58
CA PHE A 17 21.79 25.34 -7.90
C PHE A 17 20.42 25.51 -8.58
N LEU A 18 20.01 26.75 -8.85
CA LEU A 18 18.75 27.03 -9.54
C LEU A 18 18.71 26.42 -10.95
N PHE A 19 19.82 26.49 -11.69
CA PHE A 19 19.93 25.85 -12.99
C PHE A 19 19.78 24.33 -12.90
N VAL A 20 20.51 23.68 -12.00
CA VAL A 20 20.45 22.22 -11.80
C VAL A 20 19.05 21.77 -11.36
N MET A 21 18.43 22.48 -10.42
CA MET A 21 17.08 22.17 -9.94
C MET A 21 16.04 22.35 -11.05
N SER A 22 16.13 23.44 -11.82
CA SER A 22 15.22 23.71 -12.94
C SER A 22 15.38 22.66 -14.04
N PHE A 23 16.63 22.32 -14.39
CA PHE A 23 16.93 21.28 -15.37
C PHE A 23 16.37 19.92 -14.92
N TYR A 24 16.58 19.55 -13.65
CA TYR A 24 16.05 18.30 -13.10
C TYR A 24 14.52 18.27 -13.09
N GLN A 25 13.86 19.37 -12.71
CA GLN A 25 12.40 19.51 -12.78
C GLN A 25 11.87 19.33 -14.20
N VAL A 26 12.56 19.87 -15.21
CA VAL A 26 12.21 19.69 -16.63
C VAL A 26 12.35 18.23 -17.05
N LEU A 27 13.44 17.55 -16.66
CA LEU A 27 13.63 16.14 -16.97
C LEU A 27 12.56 15.24 -16.32
N VAL A 28 12.19 15.53 -15.07
CA VAL A 28 11.12 14.83 -14.37
C VAL A 28 9.77 15.09 -15.02
N SER A 29 9.41 16.35 -15.24
CA SER A 29 8.10 16.74 -15.78
C SER A 29 7.92 16.34 -17.24
N GLY A 30 9.01 16.30 -18.01
CA GLY A 30 9.03 15.81 -19.39
C GLY A 30 9.05 14.27 -19.51
N GLY A 31 9.03 13.54 -18.40
CA GLY A 31 9.03 12.08 -18.39
C GLY A 31 10.35 11.43 -18.83
N VAL A 32 11.44 12.19 -18.88
CA VAL A 32 12.77 11.68 -19.25
C VAL A 32 13.34 10.81 -18.13
N LEU A 33 13.08 11.19 -16.87
CA LEU A 33 13.49 10.42 -15.70
C LEU A 33 12.33 9.53 -15.22
N PRO A 34 12.54 8.20 -15.10
CA PRO A 34 11.51 7.30 -14.61
C PRO A 34 11.25 7.54 -13.12
N ALA A 35 10.00 7.40 -12.70
CA ALA A 35 9.65 7.36 -11.28
C ALA A 35 10.20 6.06 -10.65
N SER A 36 10.81 6.19 -9.47
CA SER A 36 11.26 5.06 -8.65
C SER A 36 10.14 4.57 -7.75
N ASP A 37 10.14 3.27 -7.45
CA ASP A 37 9.26 2.70 -6.43
C ASP A 37 9.79 2.84 -5.00
N GLY A 38 11.04 3.32 -4.85
CA GLY A 38 11.76 3.42 -3.58
C GLY A 38 12.76 2.28 -3.38
N ILE A 39 13.76 2.50 -2.52
CA ILE A 39 14.83 1.52 -2.25
C ILE A 39 14.51 0.71 -0.98
N SER A 40 13.82 1.31 -0.02
CA SER A 40 13.45 0.69 1.27
C SER A 40 11.94 0.55 1.43
N LEU A 41 11.51 -0.35 2.32
CA LEU A 41 10.08 -0.55 2.61
C LEU A 41 9.36 0.75 2.99
N ILE A 42 9.99 1.57 3.84
CA ILE A 42 9.46 2.86 4.28
C ILE A 42 9.33 3.82 3.10
N GLN A 43 10.36 3.91 2.24
CA GLN A 43 10.29 4.75 1.04
C GLN A 43 9.19 4.29 0.09
N ASN A 44 9.03 2.98 -0.09
CA ASN A 44 7.97 2.44 -0.95
C ASN A 44 6.58 2.83 -0.44
N ASN A 45 6.37 2.80 0.88
CA ASN A 45 5.14 3.27 1.52
C ASN A 45 4.90 4.76 1.27
N ILE A 46 5.94 5.60 1.45
CA ILE A 46 5.88 7.04 1.17
C ILE A 46 5.53 7.27 -0.30
N VAL A 47 6.22 6.61 -1.23
CA VAL A 47 5.98 6.73 -2.67
C VAL A 47 4.54 6.38 -3.01
N LYS A 48 4.02 5.22 -2.56
CA LYS A 48 2.61 4.83 -2.78
C LYS A 48 1.64 5.89 -2.30
N ALA A 49 1.84 6.40 -1.08
CA ALA A 49 0.98 7.43 -0.51
C ALA A 49 1.05 8.74 -1.30
N GLN A 50 2.25 9.20 -1.68
CA GLN A 50 2.45 10.40 -2.48
C GLN A 50 1.83 10.29 -3.87
N ARG A 51 1.93 9.12 -4.52
CA ARG A 51 1.30 8.87 -5.82
C ARG A 51 -0.22 9.00 -5.75
N TYR A 52 -0.84 8.59 -4.65
CA TYR A 52 -2.27 8.77 -4.45
C TYR A 52 -2.65 10.24 -4.17
N VAL A 53 -1.86 10.96 -3.37
CA VAL A 53 -2.18 12.35 -2.98
C VAL A 53 -1.90 13.37 -4.10
N TYR A 54 -0.79 13.22 -4.84
CA TYR A 54 -0.28 14.28 -5.73
C TYR A 54 -0.35 13.97 -7.22
N GLN A 55 -0.66 12.74 -7.64
CA GLN A 55 -0.90 12.44 -9.05
C GLN A 55 -2.36 12.61 -9.40
N ASP A 56 -2.64 12.79 -10.69
CA ASP A 56 -4.01 12.82 -11.18
C ASP A 56 -4.74 11.50 -10.84
N ASN A 57 -5.98 11.65 -10.39
CA ASN A 57 -6.89 10.59 -9.99
C ASN A 57 -8.21 10.66 -10.78
N SER A 58 -8.26 11.42 -11.88
CA SER A 58 -9.45 11.55 -12.74
C SER A 58 -9.99 10.20 -13.23
N ALA A 59 -9.11 9.26 -13.57
CA ALA A 59 -9.48 7.90 -14.03
C ALA A 59 -9.58 6.87 -12.90
N LEU A 60 -9.53 7.29 -11.63
CA LEU A 60 -9.52 6.40 -10.47
C LEU A 60 -10.91 5.80 -10.22
N LYS A 61 -11.00 4.47 -10.25
CA LYS A 61 -12.21 3.70 -9.95
C LYS A 61 -12.18 3.14 -8.53
N MET A 62 -11.00 2.72 -8.07
CA MET A 62 -10.85 2.03 -6.78
C MET A 62 -9.52 2.33 -6.12
N VAL A 63 -9.53 2.42 -4.79
CA VAL A 63 -8.32 2.46 -3.96
C VAL A 63 -8.32 1.29 -2.99
N VAL A 64 -7.24 0.51 -2.98
CA VAL A 64 -7.01 -0.54 -1.97
C VAL A 64 -6.21 0.05 -0.81
N VAL A 65 -6.73 -0.09 0.41
CA VAL A 65 -6.07 0.31 1.65
C VAL A 65 -5.86 -0.93 2.52
N GLY A 66 -4.67 -1.07 3.11
CA GLY A 66 -4.33 -2.29 3.83
C GLY A 66 -2.89 -2.35 4.32
N SER A 67 -2.46 -3.55 4.66
CA SER A 67 -1.13 -3.83 5.22
C SER A 67 -0.18 -4.40 4.16
N SER A 68 0.88 -5.10 4.60
CA SER A 68 1.76 -5.85 3.70
C SER A 68 1.03 -6.93 2.91
N LEU A 69 -0.08 -7.46 3.42
CA LEU A 69 -0.86 -8.48 2.73
C LEU A 69 -1.45 -7.90 1.43
N SER A 70 -2.21 -6.80 1.51
CA SER A 70 -2.74 -6.15 0.29
C SER A 70 -1.67 -5.45 -0.52
N ALA A 71 -0.57 -5.03 0.10
CA ALA A 71 0.56 -4.43 -0.61
C ALA A 71 1.25 -5.42 -1.56
N ASN A 72 1.09 -6.73 -1.33
CA ASN A 72 1.60 -7.81 -2.17
C ASN A 72 0.71 -8.09 -3.40
N LEU A 73 -0.53 -7.57 -3.41
CA LEU A 73 -1.41 -7.68 -4.58
C LEU A 73 -0.94 -6.73 -5.69
N ASN A 74 -0.90 -7.24 -6.91
CA ASN A 74 -0.64 -6.43 -8.08
C ASN A 74 -1.94 -5.78 -8.55
N VAL A 75 -2.12 -4.49 -8.28
CA VAL A 75 -3.34 -3.75 -8.67
C VAL A 75 -3.62 -3.75 -10.17
N LYS A 76 -2.60 -3.96 -11.02
CA LYS A 76 -2.80 -4.10 -12.47
C LYS A 76 -3.60 -5.35 -12.82
N ASP A 77 -3.53 -6.40 -11.99
CA ASP A 77 -4.30 -7.63 -12.17
C ASP A 77 -5.76 -7.44 -11.70
N ILE A 78 -6.03 -6.46 -10.82
CA ILE A 78 -7.40 -6.04 -10.43
C ILE A 78 -8.05 -5.21 -11.55
N GLY A 79 -7.33 -4.30 -12.17
CA GLY A 79 -7.83 -3.58 -13.34
C GLY A 79 -7.31 -2.16 -13.50
N GLU A 80 -7.69 -1.54 -14.60
CA GLU A 80 -7.36 -0.14 -14.87
C GLU A 80 -8.11 0.81 -13.93
N GLY A 81 -7.44 1.89 -13.54
CA GLY A 81 -8.01 2.85 -12.58
C GLY A 81 -8.01 2.34 -11.13
N VAL A 82 -7.22 1.31 -10.81
CA VAL A 82 -7.02 0.84 -9.43
C VAL A 82 -5.66 1.31 -8.90
N LYS A 83 -5.66 1.98 -7.74
CA LYS A 83 -4.43 2.32 -7.01
C LYS A 83 -4.40 1.58 -5.67
N SER A 84 -3.21 1.26 -5.17
CA SER A 84 -3.02 0.71 -3.83
C SER A 84 -2.19 1.67 -2.99
N ILE A 85 -2.76 2.02 -1.83
CA ILE A 85 -2.06 2.65 -0.72
C ILE A 85 -1.99 1.68 0.47
N ALA A 86 -2.02 0.37 0.19
CA ALA A 86 -1.68 -0.64 1.17
C ALA A 86 -0.18 -0.58 1.48
N LEU A 87 0.14 -0.43 2.77
CA LEU A 87 1.48 -0.11 3.26
C LEU A 87 2.13 -1.35 3.85
N GLY A 88 3.33 -1.68 3.37
CA GLY A 88 4.10 -2.80 3.89
C GLY A 88 4.44 -2.58 5.37
N GLY A 89 4.03 -3.53 6.23
CA GLY A 89 4.16 -3.41 7.69
C GLY A 89 3.22 -2.39 8.34
N GLY A 90 2.34 -1.73 7.57
CA GLY A 90 1.42 -0.71 8.06
C GLY A 90 0.04 -1.22 8.48
N ALA A 91 -0.88 -0.28 8.70
CA ALA A 91 -2.27 -0.50 9.05
C ALA A 91 -3.20 0.02 7.94
N SER A 92 -4.38 -0.60 7.77
CA SER A 92 -5.42 -0.08 6.88
C SER A 92 -5.89 1.32 7.28
N GLN A 93 -5.87 1.63 8.59
CA GLN A 93 -6.16 2.96 9.14
C GLN A 93 -5.35 4.09 8.50
N THR A 94 -4.06 3.88 8.20
CA THR A 94 -3.22 4.91 7.56
C THR A 94 -3.72 5.21 6.15
N GLY A 95 -4.05 4.18 5.38
CA GLY A 95 -4.63 4.35 4.04
C GLY A 95 -6.03 4.96 4.08
N LEU A 96 -6.84 4.64 5.10
CA LEU A 96 -8.12 5.31 5.33
C LEU A 96 -7.93 6.80 5.63
N GLU A 97 -6.94 7.17 6.45
CA GLU A 97 -6.70 8.55 6.86
C GLU A 97 -6.24 9.45 5.69
N ILE A 98 -5.15 9.06 5.04
CA ILE A 98 -5.15 8.84 3.58
C ILE A 98 -6.28 9.46 2.76
N VAL A 99 -7.22 8.58 2.44
CA VAL A 99 -8.43 8.85 1.66
C VAL A 99 -9.31 9.90 2.32
N ARG A 100 -9.47 9.86 3.66
CA ARG A 100 -10.33 10.77 4.45
C ARG A 100 -9.92 12.24 4.32
N ILE A 101 -8.62 12.53 4.32
CA ILE A 101 -8.10 13.90 4.17
C ILE A 101 -8.07 14.32 2.69
N ASN A 102 -7.82 13.39 1.77
CA ASN A 102 -7.67 13.71 0.36
C ASN A 102 -8.95 14.33 -0.23
N ARG A 103 -8.82 15.36 -1.08
CA ARG A 103 -9.98 16.05 -1.67
C ARG A 103 -10.71 15.19 -2.69
N SER A 104 -9.96 14.46 -3.52
CA SER A 104 -10.53 13.56 -4.52
C SER A 104 -10.81 12.20 -3.89
N LYS A 105 -12.08 11.88 -3.69
CA LYS A 105 -12.48 10.56 -3.19
C LYS A 105 -12.63 9.57 -4.34
N PRO A 106 -12.16 8.33 -4.21
CA PRO A 106 -12.43 7.31 -5.21
C PRO A 106 -13.90 6.86 -5.14
N PRO A 107 -14.45 6.32 -6.23
CA PRO A 107 -15.76 5.67 -6.19
C PRO A 107 -15.81 4.49 -5.21
N ILE A 108 -14.74 3.70 -5.14
CA ILE A 108 -14.63 2.53 -4.25
C ILE A 108 -13.35 2.63 -3.39
N VAL A 109 -13.49 2.42 -2.09
CA VAL A 109 -12.38 2.14 -1.17
C VAL A 109 -12.51 0.71 -0.69
N LEU A 110 -11.52 -0.11 -1.03
CA LEU A 110 -11.43 -1.50 -0.62
C LEU A 110 -10.51 -1.59 0.60
N VAL A 111 -11.05 -1.99 1.75
CA VAL A 111 -10.40 -1.89 3.07
C VAL A 111 -10.07 -3.27 3.62
N GLU A 112 -8.77 -3.53 3.79
CA GLU A 112 -8.28 -4.74 4.44
C GLU A 112 -8.64 -4.70 5.92
N ILE A 113 -9.47 -5.65 6.36
CA ILE A 113 -9.84 -5.86 7.75
C ILE A 113 -9.53 -7.32 8.11
N ASN A 114 -8.44 -7.49 8.86
CA ASN A 114 -7.92 -8.78 9.30
C ASN A 114 -7.23 -8.65 10.65
N ASP A 115 -6.25 -9.49 10.96
CA ASP A 115 -5.44 -9.43 12.18
C ASP A 115 -4.65 -8.13 12.35
N THR A 116 -4.41 -7.38 11.27
CA THR A 116 -3.73 -6.09 11.33
C THR A 116 -4.62 -4.95 11.84
N ILE A 117 -5.89 -5.21 12.15
CA ILE A 117 -6.83 -4.23 12.71
C ILE A 117 -6.35 -3.59 14.01
N ALA A 118 -5.55 -4.30 14.82
CA ALA A 118 -5.01 -3.77 16.07
C ALA A 118 -3.88 -2.73 15.86
N ARG A 119 -3.40 -2.57 14.62
CA ARG A 119 -2.33 -1.60 14.30
C ARG A 119 -2.91 -0.19 14.20
N LYS A 120 -2.16 0.76 14.73
CA LYS A 120 -2.52 2.17 14.76
C LYS A 120 -2.16 2.87 13.45
N VAL A 121 -2.90 3.93 13.16
CA VAL A 121 -2.56 4.93 12.16
C VAL A 121 -1.14 5.47 12.34
N ASP A 122 -0.40 5.55 11.24
CA ASP A 122 0.91 6.22 11.16
C ASP A 122 0.70 7.71 10.87
N LEU A 123 0.56 8.48 11.95
CA LEU A 123 0.35 9.93 11.86
C LEU A 123 1.57 10.66 11.31
N ASP A 124 2.78 10.14 11.48
CA ASP A 124 3.99 10.79 10.96
C ASP A 124 3.98 10.76 9.44
N LEU A 125 3.63 9.61 8.84
CA LEU A 125 3.42 9.52 7.39
C LEU A 125 2.32 10.47 6.93
N VAL A 126 1.14 10.44 7.56
CA VAL A 126 0.00 11.29 7.18
C VAL A 126 0.38 12.78 7.26
N ASN A 127 0.96 13.22 8.37
CA ASN A 127 1.38 14.61 8.57
C ASN A 127 2.46 15.04 7.57
N SER A 128 3.37 14.12 7.19
CA SER A 128 4.40 14.41 6.19
C SER A 128 3.81 14.68 4.79
N LEU A 129 2.68 14.04 4.44
CA LEU A 129 1.99 14.23 3.16
C LEU A 129 1.25 15.56 3.10
N TYR A 130 0.67 16.00 4.22
CA TYR A 130 -0.16 17.21 4.27
C TYR A 130 0.51 18.40 4.96
N ASN A 131 1.84 18.35 5.15
CA ASN A 131 2.60 19.50 5.63
C ASN A 131 2.34 20.72 4.73
N PRO A 132 1.91 21.89 5.26
CA PRO A 132 1.44 23.01 4.43
C PRO A 132 2.44 23.50 3.39
N VAL A 133 3.73 23.51 3.72
CA VAL A 133 4.78 23.98 2.80
C VAL A 133 5.08 22.90 1.76
N PHE A 134 5.37 21.68 2.22
CA PHE A 134 5.78 20.61 1.30
C PHE A 134 4.63 20.06 0.45
N TYR A 135 3.39 20.18 0.91
CA TYR A 135 2.21 19.80 0.14
C TYR A 135 2.18 20.55 -1.21
N TRP A 136 2.27 21.89 -1.15
CA TRP A 136 2.27 22.71 -2.36
C TRP A 136 3.49 22.49 -3.24
N LEU A 137 4.68 22.35 -2.62
CA LEU A 137 5.90 22.07 -3.35
C LEU A 137 5.79 20.74 -4.12
N ARG A 138 5.32 19.66 -3.49
CA ARG A 138 5.18 18.35 -4.17
C ARG A 138 4.03 18.32 -5.17
N LEU A 139 3.00 19.14 -4.98
CA LEU A 139 1.91 19.26 -5.93
C LEU A 139 2.40 19.85 -7.26
N TYR A 140 3.15 20.96 -7.21
CA TYR A 140 3.59 21.70 -8.41
C TYR A 140 4.99 21.34 -8.93
N LEU A 141 5.87 20.83 -8.07
CA LEU A 141 7.24 20.43 -8.41
C LEU A 141 7.38 18.93 -8.16
N PRO A 142 7.06 18.06 -9.15
CA PRO A 142 7.15 16.62 -8.97
C PRO A 142 8.54 16.15 -8.53
N MET A 143 9.61 16.87 -8.89
CA MET A 143 10.97 16.55 -8.41
C MET A 143 11.12 16.50 -6.87
N MET A 144 10.21 17.14 -6.13
CA MET A 144 10.19 17.14 -4.66
C MET A 144 9.51 15.90 -4.06
N ARG A 145 8.95 15.03 -4.89
CA ARG A 145 8.35 13.76 -4.47
C ARG A 145 9.43 12.70 -4.29
N GLU A 146 9.19 11.77 -3.37
CA GLU A 146 10.13 10.71 -2.97
C GLU A 146 10.48 9.80 -4.16
N GLU A 147 9.53 9.61 -5.08
CA GLU A 147 9.68 8.79 -6.29
C GLU A 147 10.72 9.36 -7.27
N TYR A 148 11.07 10.64 -7.15
CA TYR A 148 12.07 11.31 -7.97
C TYR A 148 13.34 11.65 -7.19
N ARG A 149 13.62 10.99 -6.06
CA ARG A 149 14.93 11.12 -5.42
C ARG A 149 16.03 10.60 -6.34
N PRO A 150 17.10 11.38 -6.62
CA PRO A 150 18.10 11.01 -7.61
C PRO A 150 18.72 9.62 -7.39
N VAL A 151 19.01 9.27 -6.13
CA VAL A 151 19.57 7.97 -5.76
C VAL A 151 18.61 6.83 -6.13
N SER A 152 17.32 6.98 -5.83
CA SER A 152 16.29 5.98 -6.10
C SER A 152 16.08 5.78 -7.61
N VAL A 153 16.00 6.88 -8.36
CA VAL A 153 15.89 6.86 -9.82
C VAL A 153 17.08 6.15 -10.46
N PHE A 154 18.30 6.44 -10.00
CA PHE A 154 19.51 5.80 -10.53
C PHE A 154 19.55 4.30 -10.25
N VAL A 155 19.24 3.90 -9.00
CA VAL A 155 19.19 2.48 -8.61
C VAL A 155 18.13 1.73 -9.42
N ASP A 156 16.95 2.31 -9.62
CA ASP A 156 15.89 1.66 -10.39
C ASP A 156 16.18 1.61 -11.88
N ALA A 157 16.81 2.65 -12.45
CA ALA A 157 17.26 2.63 -13.84
C ALA A 157 18.28 1.51 -14.11
N LEU A 158 19.18 1.23 -13.16
CA LEU A 158 20.10 0.10 -13.25
C LEU A 158 19.37 -1.25 -13.18
N LYS A 159 18.38 -1.38 -12.30
CA LYS A 159 17.59 -2.62 -12.14
C LYS A 159 16.67 -2.90 -13.33
N ASN A 160 16.06 -1.87 -13.92
CA ASN A 160 15.01 -2.00 -14.93
C ASN A 160 15.53 -2.27 -16.34
N ARG A 161 16.84 -2.12 -16.61
CA ARG A 161 17.45 -2.57 -17.88
C ARG A 161 17.32 -4.07 -18.17
N SER A 162 16.81 -4.87 -17.22
CA SER A 162 16.71 -6.32 -17.30
C SER A 162 15.26 -6.87 -17.23
N LYS A 163 14.23 -6.02 -17.03
CA LYS A 163 12.84 -6.47 -16.86
C LYS A 163 12.01 -6.18 -18.11
N SER A 164 11.66 -7.23 -18.86
CA SER A 164 10.56 -7.16 -19.84
C SER A 164 9.23 -7.46 -19.15
N ASP A 165 8.20 -6.64 -19.41
CA ASP A 165 6.81 -6.86 -18.99
C ASP A 165 6.16 -8.01 -19.78
N ILE A 166 6.66 -9.24 -19.57
CA ILE A 166 6.07 -10.45 -20.12
C ILE A 166 4.97 -10.92 -19.17
N LYS A 167 3.75 -11.13 -19.68
CA LYS A 167 2.69 -11.85 -18.96
C LYS A 167 3.13 -13.30 -18.79
N LEU A 168 3.55 -13.65 -17.58
CA LEU A 168 3.97 -15.00 -17.22
C LEU A 168 2.76 -15.86 -16.89
N SER A 169 2.81 -17.12 -17.27
CA SER A 169 1.89 -18.16 -16.84
C SER A 169 2.01 -18.42 -15.32
N ARG A 170 0.99 -19.07 -14.74
CA ARG A 170 0.96 -19.47 -13.33
C ARG A 170 2.19 -20.31 -12.95
N GLU A 171 2.53 -21.30 -13.77
CA GLU A 171 3.67 -22.18 -13.53
C GLU A 171 5.01 -21.43 -13.56
N GLU A 172 5.15 -20.43 -14.42
CA GLU A 172 6.37 -19.62 -14.50
C GLU A 172 6.53 -18.69 -13.31
N LEU A 173 5.42 -18.15 -12.77
CA LEU A 173 5.44 -17.39 -11.51
C LEU A 173 5.90 -18.29 -10.36
N ASP A 174 5.29 -19.46 -10.22
CA ASP A 174 5.62 -20.43 -9.17
C ASP A 174 7.09 -20.86 -9.28
N LYS A 175 7.58 -21.16 -10.48
CA LYS A 175 9.01 -21.50 -10.72
C LYS A 175 9.96 -20.34 -10.39
N ARG A 176 9.57 -19.08 -10.61
CA ARG A 176 10.39 -17.91 -10.24
C ARG A 176 10.44 -17.73 -8.72
N GLU A 177 9.32 -17.96 -8.05
CA GLU A 177 9.22 -17.79 -6.61
C GLU A 177 9.95 -18.92 -5.86
N ALA A 178 9.79 -20.17 -6.30
CA ALA A 178 10.54 -21.32 -5.79
C ALA A 178 12.06 -21.20 -5.97
N ARG A 179 12.53 -20.36 -6.91
CA ARG A 179 13.97 -20.02 -7.04
C ARG A 179 14.44 -18.98 -6.02
N ASN A 180 13.55 -18.12 -5.54
CA ASN A 180 13.89 -17.06 -4.61
C ASN A 180 13.78 -17.50 -3.14
N LEU A 181 12.95 -18.51 -2.86
CA LEU A 181 12.71 -19.02 -1.51
C LEU A 181 12.84 -20.55 -1.49
N THR A 182 13.67 -21.09 -0.61
CA THR A 182 13.79 -22.55 -0.50
C THR A 182 12.56 -23.15 0.20
N PRO A 183 12.17 -24.39 -0.12
CA PRO A 183 11.05 -25.06 0.55
C PRO A 183 11.20 -25.12 2.08
N GLU A 184 12.43 -25.24 2.61
CA GLU A 184 12.68 -25.29 4.06
C GLU A 184 12.41 -23.95 4.73
N LEU A 185 12.82 -22.84 4.10
CA LEU A 185 12.54 -21.49 4.62
C LEU A 185 11.04 -21.22 4.63
N SER A 186 10.33 -21.63 3.58
CA SER A 186 8.88 -21.47 3.50
C SER A 186 8.17 -22.25 4.62
N LYS A 187 8.49 -23.55 4.78
CA LYS A 187 7.95 -24.38 5.86
C LYS A 187 8.22 -23.78 7.24
N LYS A 188 9.42 -23.24 7.46
CA LYS A 188 9.78 -22.59 8.72
C LYS A 188 8.94 -21.32 8.96
N GLY A 189 8.72 -20.50 7.93
CA GLY A 189 7.85 -19.33 8.01
C GLY A 189 6.41 -19.72 8.38
N ILE A 190 5.85 -20.71 7.70
CA ILE A 190 4.51 -21.23 7.96
C ILE A 190 4.40 -21.74 9.40
N GLN A 191 5.37 -22.52 9.88
CA GLN A 191 5.35 -23.02 11.26
C GLN A 191 5.43 -21.87 12.28
N MET A 192 6.24 -20.85 12.03
CA MET A 192 6.29 -19.65 12.88
C MET A 192 4.94 -18.94 12.94
N ALA A 193 4.25 -18.82 11.80
CA ALA A 193 2.90 -18.26 11.76
C ALA A 193 1.92 -19.13 12.57
N VAL A 194 1.95 -20.45 12.42
CA VAL A 194 1.14 -21.38 13.20
C VAL A 194 1.40 -21.22 14.70
N ASP A 195 2.66 -21.15 15.13
CA ASP A 195 3.03 -21.03 16.54
C ASP A 195 2.50 -19.73 17.16
N VAL A 196 2.55 -18.62 16.41
CA VAL A 196 1.99 -17.32 16.84
C VAL A 196 0.47 -17.38 16.93
N GLU A 197 -0.19 -17.93 15.91
CA GLU A 197 -1.66 -17.94 15.81
C GLU A 197 -2.32 -19.05 16.66
N SER A 198 -1.54 -20.01 17.14
CA SER A 198 -2.00 -21.05 18.09
C SER A 198 -2.31 -20.50 19.49
N LYS A 199 -1.84 -19.29 19.80
CA LYS A 199 -2.04 -18.64 21.10
C LYS A 199 -3.38 -17.90 21.12
N PRO A 200 -4.28 -18.17 22.07
CA PRO A 200 -5.58 -17.52 22.10
C PRO A 200 -5.45 -15.99 22.21
N LEU A 201 -6.49 -15.31 21.72
CA LEU A 201 -6.62 -13.86 21.82
C LEU A 201 -6.69 -13.44 23.29
N SER A 202 -5.80 -12.53 23.70
CA SER A 202 -5.78 -12.03 25.07
C SER A 202 -6.84 -10.95 25.29
N ALA A 203 -7.24 -10.71 26.54
CA ALA A 203 -8.19 -9.64 26.86
C ALA A 203 -7.67 -8.25 26.41
N LYS A 204 -6.36 -8.01 26.53
CA LYS A 204 -5.72 -6.78 26.06
C LYS A 204 -5.79 -6.63 24.54
N ASP A 205 -5.65 -7.73 23.80
CA ASP A 205 -5.81 -7.72 22.35
C ASP A 205 -7.26 -7.38 21.98
N VAL A 206 -8.25 -7.96 22.65
CA VAL A 206 -9.68 -7.66 22.42
C VAL A 206 -9.97 -6.19 22.64
N GLU A 207 -9.48 -5.61 23.74
CA GLU A 207 -9.63 -4.18 24.05
C GLU A 207 -8.99 -3.32 22.94
N SER A 208 -7.76 -3.64 22.54
CA SER A 208 -7.06 -2.90 21.48
C SER A 208 -7.80 -2.99 20.14
N ILE A 209 -8.23 -4.19 19.72
CA ILE A 209 -8.97 -4.39 18.48
C ILE A 209 -10.29 -3.61 18.51
N THR A 210 -11.02 -3.66 19.62
CA THR A 210 -12.29 -2.95 19.77
C THR A 210 -12.09 -1.44 19.65
N LYS A 211 -11.08 -0.89 20.32
CA LYS A 211 -10.75 0.54 20.25
C LYS A 211 -10.37 0.97 18.83
N GLU A 212 -9.48 0.22 18.18
CA GLU A 212 -9.01 0.53 16.84
C GLU A 212 -10.13 0.33 15.79
N ALA A 213 -11.07 -0.59 16.02
CA ALA A 213 -12.26 -0.75 15.19
C ALA A 213 -13.16 0.50 15.22
N GLU A 214 -13.41 1.09 16.40
CA GLU A 214 -14.19 2.33 16.50
C GLU A 214 -13.52 3.49 15.74
N PHE A 215 -12.19 3.57 15.75
CA PHE A 215 -11.46 4.55 14.95
C PHE A 215 -11.68 4.31 13.44
N ILE A 216 -11.56 3.07 12.97
CA ILE A 216 -11.83 2.70 11.58
C ILE A 216 -13.27 3.03 11.18
N LYS A 217 -14.27 2.73 12.01
CA LYS A 217 -15.68 3.06 11.75
C LYS A 217 -15.88 4.56 11.52
N ASN A 218 -15.26 5.39 12.35
CA ASN A 218 -15.31 6.85 12.19
C ASN A 218 -14.66 7.29 10.87
N GLN A 219 -13.50 6.73 10.51
CA GLN A 219 -12.85 7.04 9.24
C GLN A 219 -13.73 6.65 8.04
N ILE A 220 -14.37 5.47 8.09
CA ILE A 220 -15.30 5.00 7.05
C ILE A 220 -16.48 5.95 6.93
N ALA A 221 -17.13 6.29 8.04
CA ALA A 221 -18.28 7.20 8.06
C ALA A 221 -17.92 8.57 7.47
N GLU A 222 -16.75 9.12 7.81
CA GLU A 222 -16.27 10.39 7.27
C GLU A 222 -15.94 10.31 5.78
N ILE A 223 -15.37 9.19 5.31
CA ILE A 223 -15.10 8.99 3.87
C ILE A 223 -16.41 8.92 3.10
N GLN A 224 -17.43 8.23 3.59
CA GLN A 224 -18.72 8.07 2.93
C GLN A 224 -19.58 9.34 2.97
N LYS A 225 -19.36 10.21 3.96
CA LYS A 225 -20.09 11.46 4.13
C LYS A 225 -19.89 12.38 2.92
N ASN A 226 -20.98 12.61 2.18
CA ASN A 226 -21.07 13.56 1.05
C ASN A 226 -20.14 13.29 -0.14
N SER A 227 -19.52 12.11 -0.23
CA SER A 227 -18.60 11.74 -1.31
C SER A 227 -19.21 10.82 -2.37
N GLY A 228 -20.27 10.08 -2.01
CA GLY A 228 -20.76 8.96 -2.81
C GLY A 228 -19.79 7.77 -2.85
N THR A 229 -18.70 7.80 -2.06
CA THR A 229 -17.72 6.73 -2.00
C THR A 229 -18.30 5.49 -1.33
N LYS A 230 -18.19 4.37 -2.04
CA LYS A 230 -18.50 3.05 -1.53
C LYS A 230 -17.30 2.50 -0.76
N VAL A 231 -17.51 2.01 0.45
CA VAL A 231 -16.45 1.38 1.25
C VAL A 231 -16.77 -0.10 1.37
N VAL A 232 -15.86 -0.96 0.93
CA VAL A 232 -16.01 -2.43 0.96
C VAL A 232 -14.91 -3.04 1.79
N LEU A 233 -15.28 -3.85 2.78
CA LEU A 233 -14.35 -4.54 3.67
C LEU A 233 -13.95 -5.90 3.08
N PHE A 234 -12.69 -6.30 3.24
CA PHE A 234 -12.22 -7.62 2.81
C PHE A 234 -11.09 -8.17 3.69
N ASP A 235 -10.91 -9.49 3.66
CA ASP A 235 -9.77 -10.20 4.23
C ASP A 235 -9.01 -10.93 3.12
N ILE A 236 -7.70 -11.06 3.27
CA ILE A 236 -6.83 -11.75 2.32
C ILE A 236 -6.73 -13.23 2.70
N PRO A 237 -6.80 -14.15 1.72
CA PRO A 237 -6.57 -15.55 1.99
C PRO A 237 -5.18 -15.85 2.52
N GLN A 238 -5.16 -16.83 3.41
CA GLN A 238 -3.97 -17.38 4.03
C GLN A 238 -4.02 -18.90 3.90
N GLU A 239 -2.91 -19.53 4.26
CA GLU A 239 -2.78 -20.98 4.22
C GLU A 239 -3.69 -21.64 5.24
N SER A 240 -4.34 -22.75 4.85
CA SER A 240 -5.40 -23.37 5.65
C SER A 240 -4.96 -23.73 7.07
N VAL A 241 -3.69 -24.17 7.21
CA VAL A 241 -3.09 -24.53 8.50
C VAL A 241 -2.95 -23.33 9.44
N VAL A 242 -2.69 -22.13 8.92
CA VAL A 242 -2.66 -20.89 9.71
C VAL A 242 -4.09 -20.43 9.99
N ASP A 243 -4.96 -20.51 8.98
CA ASP A 243 -6.36 -20.10 9.04
C ASP A 243 -7.18 -20.87 10.08
N ALA A 244 -6.80 -22.13 10.33
CA ALA A 244 -7.45 -23.01 11.27
C ALA A 244 -7.11 -22.73 12.75
N GLN A 245 -6.09 -21.90 13.01
CA GLN A 245 -5.60 -21.64 14.36
C GLN A 245 -6.59 -20.82 15.21
N ILE A 246 -6.49 -20.99 16.53
CA ILE A 246 -7.47 -20.46 17.48
C ILE A 246 -7.53 -18.93 17.46
N ARG A 247 -6.39 -18.25 17.40
CA ARG A 247 -6.33 -16.78 17.39
C ARG A 247 -7.03 -16.22 16.14
N ARG A 248 -6.76 -16.80 14.97
CA ARG A 248 -7.35 -16.39 13.69
C ARG A 248 -8.87 -16.49 13.73
N LYS A 249 -9.41 -17.59 14.26
CA LYS A 249 -10.86 -17.76 14.44
C LYS A 249 -11.45 -16.69 15.36
N GLN A 250 -10.84 -16.50 16.53
CA GLN A 250 -11.31 -15.51 17.52
C GLN A 250 -11.25 -14.07 16.99
N VAL A 251 -10.17 -13.68 16.30
CA VAL A 251 -10.05 -12.36 15.67
C VAL A 251 -11.11 -12.16 14.60
N ARG A 252 -11.36 -13.15 13.73
CA ARG A 252 -12.39 -13.06 12.70
C ARG A 252 -13.80 -12.97 13.27
N GLU A 253 -14.09 -13.73 14.31
CA GLU A 253 -15.36 -13.66 15.02
C GLU A 253 -15.56 -12.26 15.63
N LEU A 254 -14.55 -11.73 16.32
CA LEU A 254 -14.59 -10.38 16.88
C LEU A 254 -14.75 -9.31 15.80
N VAL A 255 -13.99 -9.41 14.70
CA VAL A 255 -14.11 -8.48 13.56
C VAL A 255 -15.51 -8.50 12.95
N LYS A 256 -16.10 -9.68 12.76
CA LYS A 256 -17.47 -9.80 12.23
C LYS A 256 -18.53 -9.23 13.18
N GLN A 257 -18.30 -9.29 14.50
CA GLN A 257 -19.16 -8.65 15.48
C GLN A 257 -19.02 -7.12 15.44
N LEU A 258 -17.79 -6.62 15.29
CA LEU A 258 -17.51 -5.19 15.26
C LEU A 258 -17.96 -4.55 13.95
N PHE A 259 -17.89 -5.26 12.83
CA PHE A 259 -18.26 -4.82 11.49
C PHE A 259 -19.29 -5.78 10.91
N ASP A 260 -20.52 -5.71 11.42
CA ASP A 260 -21.59 -6.58 10.97
C ASP A 260 -21.97 -6.30 9.51
N SER A 261 -22.47 -7.31 8.80
CA SER A 261 -22.79 -7.20 7.38
C SER A 261 -24.10 -6.44 7.08
N GLN A 262 -24.83 -5.98 8.11
CA GLN A 262 -26.00 -5.11 7.93
C GLN A 262 -25.56 -3.64 7.86
N SER A 263 -24.55 -3.27 8.65
CA SER A 263 -24.00 -1.92 8.73
C SER A 263 -22.84 -1.69 7.76
N PHE A 264 -22.08 -2.73 7.42
CA PHE A 264 -20.89 -2.63 6.57
C PHE A 264 -20.98 -3.56 5.37
N GLU A 265 -20.56 -3.05 4.21
CA GLU A 265 -20.45 -3.87 3.03
C GLU A 265 -19.16 -4.68 3.05
N TRP A 266 -19.32 -5.99 2.86
CA TRP A 266 -18.22 -6.94 2.79
C TRP A 266 -18.08 -7.50 1.39
N LEU A 267 -16.83 -7.77 1.00
CA LEU A 267 -16.54 -8.58 -0.18
C LEU A 267 -17.21 -9.96 -0.04
N PRO A 268 -17.82 -10.49 -1.11
CA PRO A 268 -18.39 -11.84 -1.08
C PRO A 268 -17.36 -12.91 -0.67
N PRO A 269 -17.82 -14.06 -0.15
CA PRO A 269 -16.93 -15.16 0.18
C PRO A 269 -16.00 -15.53 -0.98
N ARG A 270 -14.70 -15.65 -0.67
CA ARG A 270 -13.68 -16.09 -1.62
C ARG A 270 -13.92 -17.53 -2.08
N PRO A 271 -13.43 -17.93 -3.27
CA PRO A 271 -13.52 -19.31 -3.74
C PRO A 271 -12.90 -20.30 -2.72
N PRO A 272 -13.59 -21.42 -2.41
CA PRO A 272 -13.08 -22.42 -1.47
C PRO A 272 -11.98 -23.25 -2.16
N ARG A 273 -10.73 -22.84 -1.95
CA ARG A 273 -9.53 -23.55 -2.42
C ARG A 273 -8.38 -23.38 -1.44
N GLU A 274 -7.34 -24.18 -1.61
CA GLU A 274 -6.08 -23.97 -0.89
C GLU A 274 -5.40 -22.71 -1.42
N TRP A 275 -5.04 -21.80 -0.52
CA TRP A 275 -4.31 -20.58 -0.83
C TRP A 275 -2.89 -20.70 -0.30
N ARG A 276 -1.92 -20.60 -1.19
CA ARG A 276 -0.51 -20.82 -0.89
C ARG A 276 0.17 -19.53 -0.50
N THR A 277 1.04 -19.62 0.49
CA THR A 277 1.81 -18.48 1.01
C THR A 277 3.28 -18.80 1.05
N ASN A 278 4.12 -17.77 1.14
CA ASN A 278 5.56 -17.95 1.32
C ASN A 278 5.93 -18.25 2.78
N ASP A 279 5.15 -17.72 3.73
CA ASP A 279 5.50 -17.64 5.15
C ASP A 279 4.30 -17.86 6.10
N GLY A 280 3.21 -18.43 5.59
CA GLY A 280 1.96 -18.63 6.30
C GLY A 280 0.91 -17.54 6.04
N ILE A 281 1.33 -16.32 5.64
CA ILE A 281 0.42 -15.17 5.53
C ILE A 281 0.51 -14.41 4.21
N HIS A 282 1.68 -14.26 3.59
CA HIS A 282 1.85 -13.55 2.32
C HIS A 282 1.63 -14.51 1.15
N LEU A 283 0.54 -14.31 0.40
CA LEU A 283 0.25 -15.08 -0.80
C LEU A 283 1.45 -15.13 -1.75
N ILE A 284 1.70 -16.30 -2.31
CA ILE A 284 2.63 -16.43 -3.44
C ILE A 284 2.06 -15.65 -4.65
N ARG A 285 2.91 -15.28 -5.61
CA ARG A 285 2.54 -14.40 -6.73
C ARG A 285 1.38 -14.91 -7.57
N SER A 286 1.31 -16.22 -7.83
CA SER A 286 0.21 -16.81 -8.59
C SER A 286 -1.12 -16.70 -7.85
N ASP A 287 -1.13 -17.01 -6.56
CA ASP A 287 -2.33 -16.92 -5.74
C ASP A 287 -2.74 -15.47 -5.45
N ALA A 288 -1.77 -14.56 -5.30
CA ALA A 288 -2.03 -13.12 -5.23
C ALA A 288 -2.68 -12.59 -6.51
N ARG A 289 -2.26 -13.09 -7.69
CA ARG A 289 -2.91 -12.76 -8.98
C ARG A 289 -4.34 -13.27 -9.03
N ASP A 290 -4.58 -14.55 -8.72
CA ASP A 290 -5.94 -15.10 -8.73
C ASP A 290 -6.87 -14.33 -7.80
N PHE A 291 -6.37 -13.93 -6.62
CA PHE A 291 -7.15 -13.13 -5.68
C PHE A 291 -7.43 -11.72 -6.23
N ALA A 292 -6.45 -11.09 -6.88
CA ALA A 292 -6.64 -9.81 -7.56
C ALA A 292 -7.69 -9.89 -8.69
N GLU A 293 -7.68 -10.97 -9.47
CA GLU A 293 -8.68 -11.23 -10.51
C GLU A 293 -10.07 -11.48 -9.90
N PHE A 294 -10.16 -12.18 -8.76
CA PHE A 294 -11.41 -12.29 -8.01
C PHE A 294 -11.95 -10.93 -7.56
N LEU A 295 -11.08 -10.02 -7.07
CA LEU A 295 -11.47 -8.66 -6.70
C LEU A 295 -12.01 -7.88 -7.90
N ARG A 296 -11.36 -8.00 -9.06
CA ARG A 296 -11.84 -7.41 -10.32
C ARG A 296 -13.26 -7.85 -10.62
N ASP A 297 -13.48 -9.16 -10.68
CA ASP A 297 -14.73 -9.75 -11.15
C ASP A 297 -15.90 -9.45 -10.21
N LYS A 298 -15.64 -9.13 -8.92
CA LYS A 298 -16.67 -8.78 -7.94
C LYS A 298 -16.95 -7.29 -7.78
N LEU A 299 -16.00 -6.44 -8.15
CA LEU A 299 -16.10 -5.00 -7.85
C LEU A 299 -16.05 -4.10 -9.08
N LEU A 300 -15.48 -4.59 -10.18
CA LEU A 300 -15.30 -3.85 -11.45
C LEU A 300 -15.87 -4.59 -12.67
N GLY A 301 -16.29 -5.84 -12.50
CA GLY A 301 -16.96 -6.66 -13.51
C GLY A 301 -18.45 -6.35 -13.67
#